data_AF-A0A1M4Y384-F1
#
_entry.id   AF-A0A1M4Y384-F1
#
_cell.length_a   1.000
_cell.length_b   1.000
_cell.length_c   1.000
_cell.angle_alpha   90.00
_cell.angle_beta   90.00
_cell.angle_gamma   90.00
#
_symmetry.space_group_name_H-M   'P 1'
#
loop_
_entity.id
_entity.type
_entity.pdbx_description
1 polymer ?
#
loop_
_entity_poly.entity_id
_entity_poly.type
_entity_poly.pdbx_seq_one_letter_code
_entity_poly.pdbx_strand_id
1 'polypeptide(L)'
;MARIVIVLLVLMVLKSTKSASQAVSRGYMDTCDKKISLKVLPPNFYTNHLSFFCKKELQVQKFTAMPVFFRLGSKEYVDRLERKPNSGYQGKQ
;
A
#
# COMPACT_ATOMS: atom_id res chain seq x y z
N MET A 1 21.19 3.30 -46.53
CA MET A 1 20.60 2.15 -45.83
C MET A 1 21.56 1.48 -44.84
N ALA A 2 22.74 1.00 -45.27
CA ALA A 2 23.69 0.31 -44.37
C ALA A 2 24.14 1.12 -43.13
N ARG A 3 24.37 2.43 -43.27
CA ARG A 3 24.77 3.30 -42.14
C ARG A 3 23.70 3.43 -41.05
N ILE A 4 22.43 3.41 -41.41
CA ILE A 4 21.30 3.51 -40.47
C ILE A 4 21.17 2.21 -39.67
N VAL A 5 21.39 1.06 -40.32
CA VAL A 5 21.36 -0.27 -39.67
C VAL A 5 22.51 -0.41 -38.66
N ILE A 6 23.70 0.11 -38.98
CA ILE A 6 24.84 0.11 -38.06
C ILE A 6 24.54 0.98 -36.82
N VAL A 7 23.96 2.17 -37.00
CA VAL A 7 23.59 3.05 -35.88
C VAL A 7 22.52 2.39 -34.99
N LEU A 8 21.53 1.70 -35.56
CA LEU A 8 20.51 0.99 -34.80
C LEU A 8 21.09 -0.21 -34.00
N LEU A 9 22.03 -0.97 -34.59
CA LEU A 9 22.72 -2.05 -33.89
C LEU A 9 23.57 -1.53 -32.73
N VAL A 10 24.31 -0.44 -32.92
CA VAL A 10 25.11 0.19 -31.87
C VAL A 10 24.22 0.69 -30.71
N LEU A 11 23.07 1.30 -31.01
CA LEU A 11 22.11 1.76 -29.99
C LEU A 11 21.48 0.61 -29.19
N MET A 12 21.29 -0.56 -29.79
CA MET A 12 20.79 -1.74 -29.07
C MET A 12 21.83 -2.35 -28.13
N VAL A 13 23.12 -2.34 -28.51
CA VAL A 13 24.20 -2.84 -27.64
C VAL A 13 24.45 -1.92 -26.43
N LEU A 14 24.28 -0.61 -26.59
CA LEU A 14 24.45 0.38 -25.50
C LEU A 14 23.34 0.37 -24.44
N LYS A 15 22.18 -0.26 -24.70
CA LYS A 15 21.07 -0.36 -23.73
C LYS A 15 21.22 -1.52 -22.73
N SER A 16 22.37 -2.18 -22.67
CA SER A 16 22.62 -3.30 -21.77
C SER A 16 23.34 -2.86 -20.49
N THR A 17 22.64 -2.19 -19.57
CA THR A 17 23.05 -2.10 -18.16
C THR A 17 21.85 -1.80 -17.27
N LYS A 18 21.40 -2.77 -16.46
CA LYS A 18 21.27 -2.68 -14.99
C LYS A 18 21.12 -4.10 -14.45
N SER A 19 22.25 -4.80 -14.33
CA SER A 19 22.31 -6.08 -13.61
C SER A 19 22.23 -5.85 -12.10
N ALA A 20 21.67 -6.85 -11.42
CA ALA A 20 21.26 -6.88 -10.03
C ALA A 20 22.36 -6.46 -9.03
N SER A 21 22.07 -5.45 -8.21
CA SER A 21 22.77 -5.22 -6.96
C SER A 21 21.84 -5.60 -5.80
N GLN A 22 21.88 -6.86 -5.37
CA GLN A 22 21.51 -7.21 -4.01
C GLN A 22 22.76 -7.78 -3.34
N ALA A 23 23.51 -6.88 -2.70
CA ALA A 23 24.58 -7.24 -1.80
C ALA A 23 23.96 -8.02 -0.62
N VAL A 24 24.37 -9.28 -0.48
CA VAL A 24 23.97 -10.17 0.61
C VAL A 24 24.67 -9.70 1.89
N SER A 25 23.92 -9.14 2.84
CA SER A 25 24.39 -8.97 4.22
C SER A 25 24.14 -10.26 5.01
N ARG A 26 25.22 -10.99 5.30
CA ARG A 26 25.31 -11.91 6.46
C ARG A 26 25.80 -11.07 7.65
N GLY A 27 25.30 -11.10 8.88
CA GLY A 27 24.24 -11.81 9.57
C GLY A 27 24.46 -11.58 11.08
N TYR A 28 23.42 -11.34 11.86
CA TYR A 28 23.46 -11.41 13.33
C TYR A 28 22.23 -12.23 13.76
N MET A 29 22.49 -13.42 14.32
CA MET A 29 21.45 -14.39 14.68
C MET A 29 21.15 -14.28 16.17
N ASP A 30 20.08 -13.57 16.51
CA ASP A 30 19.44 -13.70 17.82
C ASP A 30 18.37 -14.80 17.76
N THR A 31 18.20 -15.52 18.87
CA THR A 31 17.35 -16.71 19.07
C THR A 31 15.82 -16.51 18.86
N CYS A 32 15.38 -15.41 18.25
CA CYS A 32 13.99 -15.17 17.81
C CYS A 32 13.79 -15.60 16.34
N ASP A 33 14.15 -16.83 16.02
CA ASP A 33 14.22 -17.38 14.66
C ASP A 33 12.85 -17.84 14.12
N LYS A 34 11.82 -17.00 14.26
CA LYS A 34 10.69 -17.03 13.33
C LYS A 34 11.10 -16.18 12.15
N LYS A 35 11.48 -16.82 11.04
CA LYS A 35 11.70 -16.16 9.75
C LYS A 35 10.45 -15.36 9.39
N ILE A 36 10.41 -14.07 9.77
CA ILE A 36 9.32 -13.16 9.44
C ILE A 36 9.37 -12.99 7.93
N SER A 37 8.55 -13.77 7.23
CA SER A 37 8.37 -13.64 5.80
C SER A 37 7.55 -12.38 5.56
N LEU A 38 8.25 -11.25 5.40
CA LEU A 38 7.64 -9.99 5.02
C LEU A 38 7.11 -10.14 3.59
N LYS A 39 5.82 -10.45 3.46
CA LYS A 39 5.14 -10.38 2.18
C LYS A 39 5.04 -8.91 1.80
N VAL A 40 5.79 -8.52 0.78
CA VAL A 40 5.67 -7.18 0.20
C VAL A 40 4.30 -7.10 -0.47
N LEU A 41 3.41 -6.27 0.08
CA LEU A 41 2.11 -6.03 -0.52
C LEU A 41 2.28 -5.20 -1.81
N PRO A 42 1.61 -5.56 -2.91
CA PRO A 42 1.51 -4.71 -4.08
C PRO A 42 0.95 -3.32 -3.70
N PRO A 43 1.41 -2.23 -4.34
CA PRO A 43 0.96 -0.86 -4.02
C PRO A 43 -0.56 -0.66 -4.11
N ASN A 44 -1.23 -1.46 -4.96
CA ASN A 44 -2.66 -1.40 -5.27
C ASN A 44 -3.50 -2.44 -4.51
N PHE A 45 -2.93 -3.15 -3.52
CA PHE A 45 -3.64 -4.21 -2.81
C PHE A 45 -4.89 -3.68 -2.08
N TYR A 46 -4.73 -2.62 -1.30
CA TYR A 46 -5.84 -2.04 -0.52
C TYR A 46 -6.88 -1.31 -1.36
N THR A 47 -6.52 -0.81 -2.55
CA THR A 47 -7.46 -0.13 -3.44
C THR A 47 -8.28 -1.10 -4.28
N ASN A 48 -7.73 -2.28 -4.60
CA ASN A 48 -8.41 -3.28 -5.42
C ASN A 48 -9.26 -4.27 -4.60
N HIS A 49 -8.87 -4.54 -3.35
CA HIS A 49 -9.54 -5.50 -2.49
C HIS A 49 -10.41 -4.84 -1.41
N LEU A 50 -11.17 -3.80 -1.77
CA LEU A 50 -12.14 -3.21 -0.85
C LEU A 50 -13.23 -4.24 -0.45
N SER A 51 -13.57 -4.25 0.83
CA SER A 51 -14.69 -4.99 1.40
C SER A 51 -16.03 -4.50 0.82
N PHE A 52 -17.09 -5.31 0.93
CA PHE A 52 -18.42 -4.99 0.38
C PHE A 52 -18.92 -3.59 0.77
N PHE A 53 -18.90 -3.27 2.07
CA PHE A 53 -19.34 -1.95 2.56
C PHE A 53 -18.46 -0.82 2.04
N CYS A 54 -17.13 -0.96 2.09
CA CYS A 54 -16.20 0.04 1.56
C CYS A 54 -16.42 0.31 0.07
N LYS A 55 -16.71 -0.73 -0.73
CA LYS A 55 -17.04 -0.57 -2.17
C LYS A 55 -18.31 0.25 -2.36
N LYS A 56 -19.35 -0.02 -1.57
CA LYS A 56 -20.62 0.69 -1.65
C LYS A 56 -20.51 2.13 -1.18
N GLU A 57 -19.79 2.36 -0.09
CA GLU A 57 -19.48 3.69 0.40
C GLU A 57 -18.80 4.54 -0.68
N LEU A 58 -17.77 3.99 -1.32
CA LEU A 58 -17.06 4.67 -2.41
C LEU A 58 -17.95 4.95 -3.62
N GLN A 59 -18.86 4.03 -3.98
CA GLN A 59 -19.82 4.23 -5.07
C GLN A 59 -20.82 5.35 -4.74
N VAL A 60 -21.36 5.34 -3.52
CA VAL A 60 -22.30 6.37 -3.05
C VAL A 60 -21.62 7.73 -3.00
N GLN A 61 -20.42 7.81 -2.42
CA GLN A 61 -19.66 9.06 -2.32
C GLN A 61 -19.33 9.65 -3.70
N LYS A 62 -19.02 8.81 -4.69
CA LYS A 62 -18.81 9.26 -6.08
C LYS A 62 -20.08 9.81 -6.72
N PHE A 63 -21.24 9.26 -6.36
CA PHE A 63 -22.52 9.68 -6.90
C PHE A 63 -23.06 10.95 -6.21
N THR A 64 -22.91 11.05 -4.89
CA THR A 64 -23.49 12.12 -4.08
C THR A 64 -22.54 13.29 -3.82
N ALA A 65 -21.24 13.12 -4.10
CA ALA A 65 -20.18 14.05 -3.72
C ALA A 65 -20.14 14.40 -2.22
N MET A 66 -20.84 13.63 -1.38
CA MET A 66 -20.94 13.84 0.07
C MET A 66 -20.20 12.71 0.81
N PRO A 67 -19.46 13.01 1.90
CA PRO A 67 -18.80 11.98 2.69
C PRO A 67 -19.81 11.17 3.52
N VAL A 68 -20.32 10.10 2.92
CA VAL A 68 -21.21 9.13 3.57
C VAL A 68 -20.36 8.02 4.17
N PHE A 69 -20.60 7.65 5.43
CA PHE A 69 -19.90 6.56 6.10
C PHE A 69 -20.91 5.53 6.62
N PHE A 70 -20.78 4.28 6.19
CA PHE A 70 -21.61 3.20 6.70
C PHE A 70 -20.90 2.53 7.88
N ARG A 71 -21.21 2.97 9.10
CA ARG A 71 -20.68 2.40 10.35
C ARG A 71 -21.74 1.56 11.05
N LEU A 72 -21.33 0.45 11.63
CA LEU A 72 -22.17 -0.32 12.55
C LEU A 72 -21.99 0.27 13.95
N GLY A 73 -23.05 0.84 14.52
CA GLY A 73 -23.04 1.50 15.83
C GLY A 73 -22.93 3.04 15.73
N SER A 74 -23.04 3.71 16.88
CA SER A 74 -22.91 5.17 16.93
C SER A 74 -21.46 5.61 16.73
N LYS A 75 -21.26 6.75 16.04
CA LYS A 75 -19.95 7.35 15.80
C LYS A 75 -19.20 7.59 17.11
N GLU A 76 -19.91 8.07 18.12
CA GLU A 76 -19.38 8.36 19.46
C GLU A 76 -18.88 7.09 20.15
N TYR A 77 -19.58 5.96 19.98
CA TYR A 77 -19.17 4.68 20.55
C TYR A 77 -17.91 4.13 19.88
N VAL A 78 -17.83 4.17 18.55
CA VAL A 78 -16.65 3.71 17.80
C VAL A 78 -15.43 4.60 18.07
N ASP A 79 -15.60 5.92 18.05
CA ASP A 79 -14.50 6.85 18.31
C ASP A 79 -13.94 6.71 19.74
N ARG A 80 -14.79 6.30 20.70
CA ARG A 80 -14.36 5.94 22.07
C ARG A 80 -13.54 4.66 22.10
N LEU A 81 -13.97 3.60 21.40
CA LEU A 81 -13.23 2.33 21.32
C LEU A 81 -11.86 2.50 20.67
N GLU A 82 -11.78 3.37 19.65
CA GLU A 82 -10.52 3.73 18.96
C GLU A 82 -9.64 4.72 19.75
N ARG A 83 -10.08 5.18 20.94
CA ARG A 83 -9.41 6.18 21.80
C ARG A 83 -9.02 7.47 21.06
N LYS A 84 -9.91 7.99 20.20
CA LYS A 84 -9.64 9.25 19.49
C LYS A 84 -9.71 10.46 20.42
N PRO A 85 -8.79 11.44 20.28
CA PRO A 85 -8.67 12.58 21.20
C PRO A 85 -9.87 13.55 21.21
N ASN A 86 -10.78 13.45 20.23
CA ASN A 86 -11.98 14.29 20.10
C ASN A 86 -13.29 13.48 20.07
N SER A 87 -13.26 12.22 20.51
CA SER A 87 -14.49 11.53 20.85
C SER A 87 -15.06 12.21 22.10
N GLY A 88 -16.37 12.44 22.20
CA GLY A 88 -16.98 13.16 23.35
C GLY A 88 -16.84 12.47 24.72
N TYR A 89 -15.85 11.60 24.90
CA TYR A 89 -15.43 11.01 26.15
C TYR A 89 -14.36 11.89 26.81
N GLN A 90 -14.82 12.80 27.67
CA GLN A 90 -13.99 13.42 28.70
C GLN A 90 -13.60 12.31 29.69
N GLY A 91 -12.43 11.70 29.51
CA GLY A 91 -11.85 10.85 30.54
C GLY A 91 -11.59 11.71 31.77
N LYS A 92 -12.44 11.61 32.80
CA LYS A 92 -12.00 11.93 34.15
C LYS A 92 -10.88 10.95 34.50
N GLN A 93 -9.70 11.51 34.80
CA GLN A 93 -8.63 10.81 35.50
C GLN A 93 -9.14 10.29 36.84
#